data_AF-A0A366H3C0-F1
#
_entry.id   AF-A0A366H3C0-F1
#
_cell.length_a   1.000
_cell.length_b   1.000
_cell.length_c   1.000
_cell.angle_alpha   90.00
_cell.angle_beta   90.00
_cell.angle_gamma   90.00
#
_symmetry.space_group_name_H-M   'P 1'
#
loop_
_entity.id
_entity.type
_entity.pdbx_description
1 polymer ?
#
loop_
_entity_poly.entity_id
_entity_poly.type
_entity_poly.pdbx_seq_one_letter_code
_entity_poly.pdbx_strand_id
1 'polypeptide(L)'
;MKAPSGMSAMRTLTVAILAVPVLYVLSFPPIAALAAERLPGPHPDPVYPPAPVWLVRYGQPYFSLMKTSVLQVPLKSYFDWWWLFRFP
;
A
#
# COMPACT_ATOMS: atom_id res chain seq x y z
N MET A 1 -17.32 8.40 39.27
CA MET A 1 -17.76 9.10 38.05
C MET A 1 -17.34 8.28 36.83
N LYS A 2 -18.30 7.71 36.09
CA LYS A 2 -18.03 6.88 34.90
C LYS A 2 -17.93 7.83 33.70
N ALA A 3 -16.76 7.94 33.08
CA ALA A 3 -16.59 8.78 31.88
C ALA A 3 -17.56 8.34 30.77
N PRO A 4 -18.11 9.26 29.96
CA PRO A 4 -19.10 8.92 28.93
C PRO A 4 -18.43 8.06 27.85
N SER A 5 -18.70 6.77 27.88
CA SER A 5 -18.14 5.76 26.97
C SER A 5 -18.43 6.05 25.49
N GLY A 6 -19.47 6.82 25.18
CA GLY A 6 -19.87 7.19 23.82
C GLY A 6 -18.89 8.14 23.09
N MET A 7 -18.28 9.10 23.81
CA MET A 7 -17.33 10.05 23.21
C MET A 7 -16.01 9.37 22.83
N SER A 8 -15.59 8.36 23.60
CA SER A 8 -14.39 7.56 23.31
C SER A 8 -14.60 6.67 22.08
N ALA A 9 -15.78 6.06 21.95
CA ALA A 9 -16.11 5.19 20.83
C ALA A 9 -16.12 5.95 19.50
N MET A 10 -16.73 7.14 19.46
CA MET A 10 -16.81 7.94 18.24
C MET A 10 -15.43 8.44 17.77
N ARG A 11 -14.57 8.88 18.70
CA ARG A 11 -13.17 9.25 18.38
C ARG A 11 -12.37 8.07 17.85
N THR A 12 -12.54 6.89 18.45
CA THR A 12 -11.87 5.66 17.99
C THR A 12 -12.32 5.30 16.57
N LEU A 13 -13.60 5.45 16.27
CA LEU A 13 -14.15 5.22 14.93
C LEU A 13 -13.56 6.20 13.90
N THR A 14 -13.46 7.49 14.24
CA THR A 14 -12.86 8.51 13.36
C THR A 14 -11.39 8.21 13.08
N VAL A 15 -10.62 7.85 14.11
CA VAL A 15 -9.20 7.47 13.94
C VAL A 15 -9.09 6.22 13.08
N ALA A 16 -9.94 5.21 13.27
CA ALA A 16 -9.94 4.02 12.45
C ALA A 16 -10.21 4.33 10.97
N ILE A 17 -11.21 5.17 10.69
CA ILE A 17 -11.56 5.59 9.31
C ILE A 17 -10.38 6.29 8.63
N LEU A 18 -9.66 7.16 9.35
CA LEU A 18 -8.49 7.87 8.81
C LEU A 18 -7.24 6.98 8.71
N ALA A 19 -7.09 6.03 9.63
CA ALA A 19 -5.96 5.11 9.65
C ALA A 19 -6.03 4.11 8.48
N VAL A 20 -7.23 3.67 8.06
CA VAL A 20 -7.38 2.67 7.00
C VAL A 20 -6.70 3.09 5.68
N PRO A 21 -6.93 4.29 5.11
CA PRO A 21 -6.24 4.74 3.91
C PRO A 21 -4.72 4.84 4.09
N VAL A 22 -4.27 5.34 5.24
CA VAL A 22 -2.83 5.48 5.54
C VAL A 22 -2.16 4.10 5.60
N LEU A 23 -2.75 3.16 6.34
CA LEU A 23 -2.25 1.78 6.44
C LEU A 23 -2.28 1.08 5.09
N TYR A 24 -3.32 1.30 4.27
CA TYR A 24 -3.39 0.78 2.90
C TYR A 24 -2.22 1.30 2.05
N VAL A 25 -1.98 2.62 2.03
CA VAL A 25 -0.90 3.23 1.27
C VAL A 25 0.48 2.72 1.72
N LEU A 26 0.68 2.60 3.03
CA LEU A 26 1.96 2.15 3.59
C LEU A 26 2.20 0.66 3.38
N SER A 27 1.15 -0.16 3.34
CA SER A 27 1.25 -1.62 3.14
C SER A 27 1.35 -2.03 1.67
N PHE A 28 1.00 -1.17 0.72
CA PHE A 28 1.02 -1.53 -0.70
C PHE A 28 2.42 -1.93 -1.23
N PRO A 29 3.51 -1.14 -1.06
CA PRO A 29 4.83 -1.52 -1.56
C PRO A 29 5.37 -2.86 -1.06
N PRO A 30 5.32 -3.20 0.25
CA PRO A 30 5.77 -4.52 0.69
C PRO A 30 4.87 -5.66 0.18
N ILE A 31 3.56 -5.46 0.03
CA ILE A 31 2.67 -6.46 -0.59
C ILE A 31 3.05 -6.69 -2.05
N ALA A 32 3.31 -5.63 -2.80
CA ALA A 32 3.72 -5.71 -4.20
C ALA A 32 5.07 -6.45 -4.35
N ALA A 33 6.04 -6.16 -3.48
CA ALA A 33 7.34 -6.84 -3.46
C ALA A 33 7.20 -8.35 -3.14
N LEU A 34 6.44 -8.70 -2.10
CA LEU A 34 6.20 -10.10 -1.73
C LEU A 34 5.45 -10.87 -2.82
N ALA A 35 4.50 -10.22 -3.51
CA ALA A 35 3.79 -10.83 -4.61
C ALA A 35 4.69 -11.05 -5.83
N ALA A 36 5.67 -10.18 -6.07
CA ALA A 36 6.69 -10.39 -7.10
C ALA A 36 7.61 -11.58 -6.76
N GLU A 37 7.99 -11.77 -5.48
CA GLU A 37 8.84 -12.88 -5.03
C GLU A 37 8.17 -14.26 -5.07
N ARG A 38 6.86 -14.32 -4.81
CA ARG A 38 6.12 -15.59 -4.64
C ARG A 38 5.60 -16.20 -5.93
N LEU A 39 5.83 -15.58 -7.08
CA LEU A 39 5.36 -16.08 -8.36
C LEU A 39 6.53 -16.69 -9.15
N PRO A 40 6.45 -17.97 -9.58
CA PRO A 40 7.50 -18.58 -10.40
C PRO A 40 7.47 -18.02 -11.84
N GLY A 41 8.56 -17.39 -12.31
CA GLY A 41 8.78 -16.94 -13.71
C GLY A 41 9.87 -15.84 -13.86
N PRO A 42 10.54 -15.69 -15.03
CA PRO A 42 11.88 -15.07 -15.13
C PRO A 42 11.91 -13.53 -15.01
N HIS A 43 12.71 -13.02 -14.08
CA HIS A 43 13.26 -11.65 -14.04
C HIS A 43 13.78 -11.18 -15.41
N PRO A 44 13.78 -9.85 -15.74
CA PRO A 44 13.62 -9.19 -17.04
C PRO A 44 14.72 -9.42 -18.11
N ASP A 45 15.42 -10.55 -18.05
CA ASP A 45 15.20 -11.49 -19.15
C ASP A 45 13.69 -11.85 -19.18
N PRO A 46 13.06 -12.11 -20.32
CA PRO A 46 11.60 -12.02 -20.43
C PRO A 46 10.81 -12.74 -19.30
N VAL A 47 9.86 -11.98 -18.71
CA VAL A 47 8.63 -12.42 -18.02
C VAL A 47 8.67 -12.61 -16.48
N TYR A 48 8.82 -11.53 -15.70
CA TYR A 48 8.16 -11.55 -14.40
C TYR A 48 6.68 -11.86 -14.69
N PRO A 49 6.10 -12.90 -14.06
CA PRO A 49 4.72 -13.27 -14.34
C PRO A 49 3.85 -12.03 -14.15
N PRO A 50 2.91 -11.76 -15.07
CA PRO A 50 2.04 -10.60 -14.95
C PRO A 50 1.46 -10.60 -13.53
N ALA A 51 1.59 -9.47 -12.85
CA ALA A 51 1.06 -9.30 -11.50
C ALA A 51 -0.37 -9.85 -11.48
N PRO A 52 -0.72 -10.69 -10.49
CA PRO A 52 -1.99 -11.37 -10.51
C PRO A 52 -3.10 -10.32 -10.54
N VAL A 53 -4.18 -10.62 -11.26
CA VAL A 53 -5.25 -9.63 -11.52
C VAL A 53 -5.77 -8.99 -10.23
N TRP A 54 -5.81 -9.76 -9.13
CA TRP A 54 -6.21 -9.25 -7.82
C TRP A 54 -5.25 -8.16 -7.31
N LEU A 55 -3.94 -8.28 -7.52
CA LEU A 55 -2.94 -7.31 -7.09
C LEU A 55 -3.03 -6.03 -7.93
N VAL A 56 -3.22 -6.19 -9.23
CA VAL A 56 -3.44 -5.06 -10.14
C VAL A 56 -4.68 -4.27 -9.74
N ARG A 57 -5.78 -4.96 -9.41
CA ARG A 57 -7.02 -4.34 -8.91
C ARG A 57 -6.83 -3.70 -7.54
N TYR A 58 -6.17 -4.41 -6.63
CA TYR A 58 -5.86 -3.93 -5.28
C TYR A 58 -5.00 -2.65 -5.32
N GLY A 59 -4.07 -2.53 -6.28
CA GLY A 59 -3.21 -1.36 -6.43
C GLY A 59 -3.83 -0.17 -7.16
N GLN A 60 -5.01 -0.28 -7.78
CA GLN A 60 -5.61 0.81 -8.56
C GLN A 60 -5.75 2.14 -7.79
N PRO A 61 -6.24 2.15 -6.53
CA PRO A 61 -6.30 3.39 -5.75
C PRO A 61 -4.91 3.99 -5.51
N TYR A 62 -3.93 3.17 -5.15
CA TYR A 62 -2.54 3.60 -4.94
C TYR A 62 -1.92 4.19 -6.22
N PHE A 63 -2.07 3.52 -7.37
CA PHE A 63 -1.59 4.03 -8.65
C PHE A 63 -2.30 5.32 -9.08
N SER A 64 -3.59 5.45 -8.76
CA SER A 64 -4.32 6.69 -9.00
C SER A 64 -3.72 7.83 -8.18
N LEU A 65 -3.47 7.61 -6.89
CA LEU A 65 -2.81 8.60 -6.02
C LEU A 65 -1.43 8.98 -6.54
N MET A 66 -0.63 8.02 -7.02
CA MET A 66 0.67 8.29 -7.62
C MET A 66 0.60 9.12 -8.91
N LYS A 67 -0.51 9.08 -9.65
CA LYS A 67 -0.65 9.79 -10.93
C LYS A 67 -1.33 11.15 -10.81
N THR A 68 -2.28 11.29 -9.89
CA THR A 68 -3.21 12.43 -9.90
C THR A 68 -3.16 13.29 -8.64
N SER A 69 -2.42 12.88 -7.60
CA SER A 69 -2.37 13.60 -6.33
C SER A 69 -1.03 14.29 -6.07
N VAL A 70 -1.06 15.31 -5.20
CA VAL A 70 0.14 15.95 -4.65
C VAL A 70 1.06 14.97 -3.90
N LEU A 71 0.58 13.77 -3.59
CA LEU A 71 1.35 12.72 -2.94
C LEU A 71 2.23 11.92 -3.92
N GLN A 72 2.22 12.22 -5.22
CA GLN A 72 3.03 11.51 -6.21
C GLN A 72 4.50 11.36 -5.80
N VAL A 73 5.17 12.47 -5.47
CA VAL A 73 6.60 12.49 -5.11
C VAL A 73 6.89 11.70 -3.83
N PRO A 74 6.19 11.92 -2.70
CA PRO A 74 6.44 11.14 -1.49
C PRO A 74 6.09 9.65 -1.66
N LEU A 75 5.02 9.32 -2.38
CA LEU A 75 4.65 7.92 -2.64
C LEU A 75 5.67 7.18 -3.50
N LYS A 76 6.17 7.84 -4.55
CA LYS A 76 7.24 7.28 -5.38
C LYS A 76 8.52 7.05 -4.57
N SER A 77 8.92 8.04 -3.79
CA SER A 77 10.13 7.94 -2.94
C SER A 77 10.02 6.81 -1.92
N TYR A 78 8.84 6.62 -1.32
CA TYR A 78 8.57 5.52 -0.40
C TYR A 78 8.60 4.15 -1.10
N PHE A 79 8.01 4.04 -2.30
CA PHE A 79 8.05 2.82 -3.09
C PHE A 79 9.49 2.45 -3.49
N ASP A 80 10.25 3.41 -4.00
CA ASP A 80 11.65 3.23 -4.41
C ASP A 80 12.51 2.80 -3.21
N TRP A 81 12.33 3.43 -2.04
CA TRP A 81 13.03 3.04 -0.81
C TRP A 81 12.75 1.58 -0.44
N TRP A 82 11.48 1.15 -0.45
CA TRP A 82 11.12 -0.25 -0.18
C TRP A 82 11.75 -1.21 -1.17
N TRP A 83 11.75 -0.86 -2.46
CA TRP A 83 12.29 -1.70 -3.52
C TRP A 83 13.80 -1.87 -3.39
N LEU A 84 14.53 -0.77 -3.19
CA LEU A 84 16.00 -0.77 -3.05
C LEU A 84 16.47 -1.46 -1.78
N PHE A 85 15.73 -1.34 -0.67
CA PHE A 85 16.13 -1.99 0.59
C PHE A 85 15.79 -3.49 0.63
N ARG A 86 14.78 -3.92 -0.13
CA ARG A 86 14.35 -5.32 -0.18
C ARG A 86 15.12 -6.15 -1.21
N PHE A 87 15.50 -5.53 -2.33
CA PHE A 87 16.26 -6.14 -3.44
C PHE A 87 17.58 -5.38 -3.65
N PRO A 88 18.64 -5.71 -2.88
CA PRO A 88 19.97 -5.13 -3.08
C PRO A 88 20.62 -5.60 -4.40
#